data_AF-A0A4R3EJF0-F1
#
_entry.id   AF-A0A4R3EJF0-F1
#
_cell.length_a   1.000
_cell.length_b   1.000
_cell.length_c   1.000
_cell.angle_alpha   90.00
_cell.angle_beta   90.00
_cell.angle_gamma   90.00
#
_symmetry.space_group_name_H-M   'P 1'
#
loop_
_entity.id
_entity.type
_entity.pdbx_description
1 polymer ?
#
loop_
_entity_poly.entity_id
_entity_poly.type
_entity_poly.pdbx_seq_one_letter_code
_entity_poly.pdbx_strand_id
1 'polypeptide(L)'
;MTPTTNFVAELYRAANEIDRLTTVEKRRLLVRAAHTIVDMEELLGNVADHRSHRLATELLALSDMVLDGVWDVLISHGFLEAADAIRRLKILADSE
;
A
#
# COMPACT_ATOMS: atom_id res chain seq x y z
N MET A 1 -3.24 -9.04 -17.34
CA MET A 1 -2.91 -8.70 -15.94
C MET A 1 -4.13 -8.05 -15.30
N THR A 2 -4.43 -8.33 -14.03
CA THR A 2 -5.57 -7.69 -13.33
C THR A 2 -5.18 -6.30 -12.82
N PRO A 3 -6.14 -5.38 -12.61
CA PRO A 3 -5.86 -4.06 -12.03
C PRO A 3 -5.06 -4.12 -10.73
N THR A 4 -5.38 -5.07 -9.83
CA THR A 4 -4.66 -5.31 -8.58
C THR A 4 -3.20 -5.73 -8.82
N THR A 5 -2.95 -6.62 -9.79
CA THR A 5 -1.58 -7.07 -10.12
C THR A 5 -0.74 -5.92 -10.67
N ASN A 6 -1.34 -5.05 -11.49
CA ASN A 6 -0.66 -3.85 -12.01
C ASN A 6 -0.32 -2.88 -10.88
N PHE A 7 -1.23 -2.70 -9.91
CA PHE A 7 -0.97 -1.82 -8.78
C PHE A 7 0.13 -2.34 -7.85
N VAL A 8 0.17 -3.64 -7.58
CA VAL A 8 1.28 -4.27 -6.83
C VAL A 8 2.61 -4.02 -7.54
N ALA A 9 2.68 -4.16 -8.87
CA ALA A 9 3.89 -3.87 -9.64
C ALA A 9 4.28 -2.38 -9.57
N GLU A 10 3.30 -1.47 -9.61
CA GLU A 10 3.51 -0.03 -9.43
C GLU A 10 4.13 0.28 -8.06
N LEU A 11 3.66 -0.34 -6.98
CA LEU A 11 4.20 -0.16 -5.62
C LEU A 11 5.65 -0.65 -5.52
N TYR A 12 5.96 -1.83 -6.05
CA TYR A 12 7.35 -2.33 -6.08
C TYR A 12 8.26 -1.41 -6.89
N ARG A 13 7.79 -0.90 -8.03
CA ARG A 13 8.57 0.04 -8.85
C ARG A 13 8.79 1.34 -8.10
N ALA A 14 7.74 1.90 -7.49
CA ALA A 14 7.80 3.12 -6.71
C ALA A 14 8.76 3.01 -5.52
N ALA A 15 8.80 1.85 -4.86
CA ALA A 15 9.74 1.58 -3.78
C ALA A 15 11.21 1.62 -4.26
N ASN A 16 11.48 1.04 -5.44
CA ASN A 16 12.82 0.98 -6.03
C ASN A 16 13.26 2.31 -6.67
N GLU A 17 12.32 3.12 -7.14
CA GLU A 17 12.54 4.41 -7.81
C GLU A 17 12.09 5.58 -6.93
N ILE A 18 12.22 5.45 -5.60
CA ILE A 18 11.68 6.41 -4.63
C ILE A 18 12.25 7.82 -4.78
N ASP A 19 13.49 7.91 -5.24
CA ASP A 19 14.22 9.13 -5.54
C ASP A 19 13.66 9.88 -6.77
N ARG A 20 12.92 9.18 -7.63
CA ARG A 20 12.26 9.75 -8.82
C ARG A 20 10.86 10.27 -8.55
N LEU A 21 10.29 9.96 -7.39
CA LEU A 21 8.93 10.35 -7.03
C LEU A 21 8.93 11.69 -6.29
N THR A 22 8.01 12.55 -6.69
CA THR A 22 7.71 13.78 -5.96
C THR A 22 7.01 13.47 -4.64
N THR A 23 7.08 14.39 -3.68
CA THR A 23 6.35 14.35 -2.41
C THR A 23 4.84 14.11 -2.60
N VAL A 24 4.25 14.71 -3.64
CA VAL A 24 2.83 14.56 -3.97
C VAL A 24 2.52 13.15 -4.49
N GLU A 25 3.36 12.60 -5.36
CA GLU A 25 3.20 11.22 -5.86
C GLU A 25 3.37 10.21 -4.73
N LYS A 26 4.38 10.40 -3.86
CA LYS A 26 4.60 9.57 -2.68
C LYS A 26 3.36 9.52 -1.79
N ARG A 27 2.82 10.68 -1.42
CA ARG A 27 1.60 10.80 -0.61
C ARG A 27 0.40 10.14 -1.28
N ARG A 28 0.15 10.43 -2.55
CA ARG A 28 -1.00 9.87 -3.29
C ARG A 28 -0.94 8.35 -3.36
N LEU A 29 0.25 7.78 -3.57
CA LEU A 29 0.43 6.35 -3.68
C LEU A 29 0.22 5.64 -2.34
N LEU A 30 0.69 6.22 -1.22
CA LEU A 30 0.42 5.71 0.13
C LEU A 30 -1.08 5.71 0.46
N VAL A 31 -1.76 6.84 0.21
CA VAL A 31 -3.21 6.96 0.44
C VAL A 31 -3.99 5.94 -0.39
N ARG A 32 -3.67 5.84 -1.68
CA ARG A 32 -4.32 4.86 -2.58
C ARG A 32 -4.09 3.42 -2.12
N ALA A 33 -2.88 3.10 -1.65
CA ALA A 33 -2.57 1.78 -1.12
C ALA A 33 -3.38 1.46 0.14
N ALA A 34 -3.48 2.39 1.09
CA ALA A 34 -4.28 2.24 2.29
C ALA A 34 -5.77 1.97 1.97
N HIS A 35 -6.37 2.77 1.09
CA HIS A 35 -7.76 2.55 0.66
C HIS A 35 -7.95 1.21 -0.04
N THR A 36 -7.02 0.82 -0.93
CA THR A 36 -7.11 -0.47 -1.62
C THR A 36 -7.08 -1.65 -0.65
N ILE A 37 -6.26 -1.57 0.41
CA ILE A 37 -6.21 -2.60 1.45
C ILE A 37 -7.56 -2.69 2.16
N VAL A 38 -8.11 -1.56 2.62
CA VAL A 38 -9.42 -1.51 3.31
C VAL A 38 -10.53 -2.06 2.42
N ASP A 39 -10.62 -1.62 1.17
CA ASP A 39 -11.63 -2.07 0.22
C ASP A 39 -11.55 -3.60 -0.01
N MET A 40 -10.33 -4.15 -0.10
CA MET A 40 -10.13 -5.59 -0.27
C MET A 40 -10.47 -6.39 0.99
N GLU A 41 -10.17 -5.86 2.18
CA GLU A 41 -10.59 -6.49 3.45
C GLU A 41 -12.12 -6.53 3.58
N GLU A 42 -12.81 -5.45 3.21
CA GLU A 42 -14.27 -5.37 3.24
C GLU A 42 -14.90 -6.39 2.28
N LEU A 43 -14.34 -6.54 1.07
CA LEU A 43 -14.78 -7.53 0.08
C LEU A 43 -14.61 -8.97 0.58
N LEU A 44 -13.57 -9.24 1.35
CA LEU A 44 -13.31 -10.53 2.00
C LEU A 44 -14.14 -10.75 3.27
N GLY A 45 -15.12 -9.89 3.56
CA GLY A 45 -15.97 -10.03 4.75
C GLY A 45 -15.26 -9.72 6.06
N ASN A 46 -14.18 -8.92 6.02
CA ASN A 46 -13.36 -8.57 7.18
C ASN A 46 -12.84 -9.81 7.93
N VAL A 47 -12.39 -10.84 7.20
CA VAL A 47 -11.75 -12.03 7.79
C VAL A 47 -10.42 -11.63 8.41
N ALA A 48 -10.51 -11.05 9.61
CA ALA A 48 -9.54 -10.94 10.70
C ALA A 48 -8.05 -10.70 10.35
N ASP A 49 -7.69 -10.16 9.18
CA ASP A 49 -6.33 -9.72 8.93
C ASP A 49 -6.11 -8.36 9.59
N HIS A 50 -6.23 -8.31 10.92
CA HIS A 50 -5.97 -7.12 11.72
C HIS A 50 -4.60 -6.49 11.41
N ARG A 51 -3.67 -7.24 10.79
CA ARG A 51 -2.41 -6.70 10.29
C ARG A 51 -2.64 -5.78 9.09
N SER A 52 -3.41 -6.19 8.09
CA SER A 52 -3.68 -5.38 6.88
C SER A 52 -4.43 -4.09 7.24
N HIS A 53 -5.45 -4.18 8.10
CA HIS A 53 -6.14 -2.98 8.61
C HIS A 53 -5.21 -2.00 9.36
N ARG A 54 -4.35 -2.52 10.24
CA ARG A 54 -3.35 -1.69 10.94
C ARG A 54 -2.36 -1.06 9.96
N LEU A 55 -1.88 -1.83 8.99
CA LEU A 55 -0.99 -1.33 7.95
C LEU A 55 -1.65 -0.19 7.17
N ALA A 56 -2.93 -0.31 6.78
CA ALA A 56 -3.64 0.77 6.11
C ALA A 56 -3.65 2.07 6.95
N THR A 57 -3.86 1.94 8.26
CA THR A 57 -3.78 3.09 9.21
C THR A 57 -2.38 3.68 9.27
N GLU A 58 -1.34 2.84 9.34
CA GLU A 58 0.07 3.27 9.35
C GLU A 58 0.46 3.97 8.04
N LEU A 59 -0.02 3.49 6.89
CA LEU A 59 0.22 4.12 5.59
C LEU A 59 -0.44 5.50 5.48
N LEU A 60 -1.63 5.69 6.04
CA LEU A 60 -2.28 7.00 6.10
C LEU A 60 -1.50 7.98 6.99
N ALA A 61 -1.08 7.54 8.18
CA ALA A 61 -0.23 8.34 9.05
C ALA A 61 1.09 8.71 8.36
N LEU A 62 1.73 7.74 7.69
CA LEU A 62 2.94 7.97 6.91
C LEU A 62 2.70 8.98 5.79
N SER A 63 1.53 8.93 5.13
CA SER A 63 1.15 9.83 4.03
C SER A 63 1.06 11.30 4.46
N ASP A 64 0.64 11.56 5.70
CA ASP A 64 0.55 12.91 6.24
C ASP A 64 1.94 13.45 6.61
N MET A 65 2.84 12.58 7.06
CA MET A 65 4.22 12.95 7.40
C MET A 65 5.12 13.15 6.16
N VAL A 66 4.71 12.73 4.96
CA VAL A 66 5.53 12.89 3.72
C VAL A 66 5.92 14.35 3.48
N LEU A 67 5.05 15.30 3.85
CA LEU A 67 5.31 16.74 3.70
C LEU A 67 6.34 17.28 4.69
N ASP A 68 6.56 16.59 5.80
CA ASP A 68 7.49 16.98 6.87
C ASP A 68 8.94 16.52 6.60
N GLY A 69 9.19 15.95 5.41
CA GLY A 69 10.53 15.51 5.00
C GLY A 69 10.92 14.14 5.54
N VAL A 70 9.95 13.23 5.71
CA VAL A 70 10.20 11.83 6.07
C VAL A 70 11.23 11.17 5.14
N TRP A 71 12.07 10.31 5.71
CA TRP A 71 13.07 9.55 5.00
C TRP A 71 12.45 8.68 3.89
N ASP A 72 12.95 8.82 2.66
CA ASP A 72 12.55 8.02 1.50
C ASP A 72 12.62 6.51 1.75
N VAL A 73 13.54 6.07 2.60
CA VAL A 73 13.64 4.67 3.04
C VAL A 73 12.36 4.18 3.73
N LEU A 74 11.75 5.01 4.58
CA LEU A 74 10.51 4.66 5.27
C LEU A 74 9.33 4.58 4.31
N ILE A 75 9.26 5.51 3.34
CA ILE A 75 8.20 5.52 2.31
C ILE A 75 8.36 4.32 1.38
N SER A 76 9.59 4.03 0.94
CA SER A 76 9.92 2.84 0.15
C SER A 76 9.50 1.56 0.87
N HIS A 77 9.81 1.44 2.17
CA HIS A 77 9.37 0.31 2.98
C HIS A 77 7.84 0.22 3.07
N GLY A 78 7.14 1.35 3.27
CA GLY A 78 5.68 1.40 3.27
C GLY A 78 5.07 0.90 1.95
N PHE A 79 5.66 1.24 0.80
CA PHE A 79 5.22 0.72 -0.50
C PHE A 79 5.40 -0.80 -0.62
N LEU A 80 6.51 -1.34 -0.12
CA LEU A 80 6.76 -2.79 -0.15
C LEU A 80 5.78 -3.55 0.75
N GLU A 81 5.56 -3.10 1.99
CA GLU A 81 4.58 -3.71 2.89
C GLU A 81 3.17 -3.66 2.30
N ALA A 82 2.79 -2.53 1.69
CA ALA A 82 1.52 -2.39 1.00
C ALA A 82 1.38 -3.38 -0.17
N ALA A 83 2.41 -3.51 -1.00
CA ALA A 83 2.43 -4.45 -2.12
C ALA A 83 2.23 -5.90 -1.65
N ASP A 84 2.92 -6.27 -0.57
CA ASP A 84 2.82 -7.61 0.03
C ASP A 84 1.45 -7.86 0.67
N ALA A 85 0.84 -6.86 1.32
CA ALA A 85 -0.50 -6.96 1.90
C ALA A 85 -1.57 -7.14 0.80
N ILE A 86 -1.57 -6.28 -0.22
CA ILE A 86 -2.51 -6.36 -1.35
C ILE A 86 -2.37 -7.71 -2.07
N ARG A 87 -1.13 -8.19 -2.26
CA ARG A 87 -0.89 -9.51 -2.85
C ARG A 87 -1.46 -10.64 -2.01
N ARG A 88 -1.31 -10.59 -0.69
CA ARG A 88 -1.86 -11.59 0.24
C ARG A 88 -3.38 -11.60 0.22
N LEU A 89 -4.01 -10.43 0.31
CA LEU A 89 -5.46 -10.29 0.21
C LEU A 89 -5.98 -10.82 -1.14
N LYS A 90 -5.25 -10.56 -2.24
CA LYS A 90 -5.61 -11.10 -3.56
C LYS A 90 -5.57 -12.63 -3.59
N ILE A 91 -4.55 -13.25 -3.00
CA ILE A 91 -4.43 -14.72 -2.93
C ILE A 91 -5.58 -15.31 -2.12
N LEU A 92 -5.94 -14.68 -0.99
CA LEU A 92 -7.10 -15.09 -0.18
C LEU A 92 -8.39 -15.01 -1.00
N ALA A 93 -8.61 -13.90 -1.71
CA ALA A 93 -9.79 -13.70 -2.56
C ALA A 93 -9.88 -14.68 -3.74
N ASP A 94 -8.74 -15.18 -4.24
CA ASP A 94 -8.71 -16.20 -5.30
C ASP A 94 -8.83 -17.63 -4.78
N SER A 95 -8.72 -17.83 -3.46
CA SER A 95 -8.77 -19.15 -2.83
C SER A 95 -10.18 -19.53 -2.34
N GLU A 96 -11.14 -18.60 -2.40
CA GLU A 96 -12.58 -18.81 -2.18
C GLU A 96 -13.29 -19.17 -3.50
#